data_AF-A0A1Y6BE00-F1
#
_entry.id   AF-A0A1Y6BE00-F1
#
_cell.length_a   1.000
_cell.length_b   1.000
_cell.length_c   1.000
_cell.angle_alpha   90.00
_cell.angle_beta   90.00
_cell.angle_gamma   90.00
#
_symmetry.space_group_name_H-M   'P 1'
#
loop_
_entity.id
_entity.type
_entity.pdbx_description
1 polymer ?
#
loop_
_entity_poly.entity_id
_entity_poly.type
_entity_poly.pdbx_seq_one_letter_code
_entity_poly.pdbx_strand_id
1 'polypeptide(L)'
;MKTLILRVEQLASPLVRLADGLRPLVLLFIRLWVANVFFSSGLTKIADWDTTLLLFTEEYHVPLLPPAVAAVMGTFGELVFSSLLAVGLTGRFAAAGLFVVNTMAVISYPGLTDTTRQFHYYWGMLLAVIACSGPGLLSLDRLLSWWSRPQQDD
;
A
#
# COMPACT_ATOMS: atom_id res chain seq x y z
N MET A 1 -6.51 -9.23 -41.86
CA MET A 1 -6.14 -8.50 -40.62
C MET A 1 -7.28 -8.48 -39.60
N LYS A 2 -8.48 -7.97 -39.91
CA LYS A 2 -9.65 -7.98 -38.98
C LYS A 2 -10.02 -9.36 -38.42
N THR A 3 -10.02 -10.41 -39.25
CA THR A 3 -10.35 -11.79 -38.83
C THR A 3 -9.33 -12.40 -37.86
N LEU A 4 -8.06 -11.97 -37.96
CA LEU A 4 -7.00 -12.39 -37.05
C LEU A 4 -7.16 -11.72 -35.68
N ILE A 5 -7.49 -10.43 -35.64
CA ILE A 5 -7.74 -9.68 -34.40
C ILE A 5 -8.94 -10.28 -33.64
N LEU A 6 -10.05 -10.55 -34.33
CA LEU A 6 -11.26 -11.12 -33.71
C LEU A 6 -11.02 -12.54 -33.15
N ARG A 7 -10.18 -13.35 -33.81
CA ARG A 7 -9.80 -14.67 -33.28
C ARG A 7 -8.93 -14.57 -32.03
N VAL A 8 -8.00 -13.61 -31.98
CA VAL A 8 -7.19 -13.37 -30.79
C VAL A 8 -8.05 -12.92 -29.62
N GLU A 9 -9.01 -12.00 -29.84
CA GLU A 9 -9.96 -11.58 -28.81
C GLU A 9 -10.82 -12.73 -28.28
N GLN A 10 -11.35 -13.57 -29.17
CA GLN A 10 -12.14 -14.73 -28.78
C GLN A 10 -11.34 -15.73 -27.93
N LEU A 11 -10.09 -16.00 -28.32
CA LEU A 11 -9.19 -16.89 -27.59
C LEU A 11 -8.73 -16.30 -26.25
N ALA A 12 -8.53 -14.98 -26.16
CA ALA A 12 -8.12 -14.30 -24.94
C ALA A 12 -9.28 -14.02 -23.97
N SER A 13 -10.52 -13.95 -24.47
CA SER A 13 -11.70 -13.56 -23.66
C SER A 13 -11.94 -14.39 -22.40
N PRO A 14 -11.72 -15.72 -22.35
CA PRO A 14 -11.91 -16.48 -21.11
C PRO A 14 -10.85 -16.13 -20.06
N LEU A 15 -9.60 -15.89 -20.50
CA LEU A 15 -8.50 -15.49 -19.62
C LEU A 15 -8.72 -14.10 -19.03
N VAL A 16 -9.21 -13.15 -19.84
CA VAL A 16 -9.57 -11.81 -19.39
C VAL A 16 -10.69 -11.87 -18.34
N ARG A 17 -11.76 -12.62 -18.61
CA ARG A 17 -12.87 -12.80 -17.65
C ARG A 17 -12.41 -13.44 -16.34
N LEU A 18 -11.51 -14.43 -16.40
CA LEU A 18 -10.93 -15.03 -15.21
C LEU A 18 -10.10 -14.01 -14.42
N ALA A 19 -9.25 -13.25 -15.11
CA ALA A 19 -8.44 -12.20 -14.48
C ALA A 19 -9.31 -11.12 -13.81
N ASP A 20 -10.38 -10.69 -14.47
CA ASP A 20 -11.35 -9.73 -13.91
C ASP A 20 -12.06 -10.30 -12.67
N GLY A 21 -12.42 -11.58 -12.69
CA GLY A 21 -13.01 -12.27 -11.54
C GLY A 21 -12.05 -12.41 -10.36
N LEU A 22 -10.75 -12.61 -10.61
CA LEU A 22 -9.72 -12.72 -9.58
C LEU A 22 -9.24 -11.37 -9.04
N ARG A 23 -9.44 -10.28 -9.80
CA ARG A 23 -8.97 -8.94 -9.45
C ARG A 23 -9.34 -8.50 -8.03
N PRO A 24 -10.58 -8.69 -7.52
CA PRO A 24 -10.91 -8.30 -6.14
C PRO A 24 -10.10 -9.06 -5.08
N LEU A 25 -9.81 -10.35 -5.32
CA LEU A 25 -9.01 -11.18 -4.43
C LEU A 25 -7.55 -10.77 -4.45
N VAL A 26 -7.00 -10.48 -5.64
CA VAL A 26 -5.62 -9.99 -5.79
C VAL A 26 -5.44 -8.64 -5.08
N LEU A 27 -6.37 -7.70 -5.26
CA LEU A 27 -6.31 -6.40 -4.58
C LEU A 27 -6.45 -6.54 -3.06
N LEU A 28 -7.30 -7.45 -2.58
CA LEU A 28 -7.41 -7.75 -1.14
C LEU A 28 -6.10 -8.34 -0.61
N PHE A 29 -5.52 -9.32 -1.31
CA PHE A 29 -4.24 -9.93 -0.93
C PHE A 29 -3.13 -8.89 -0.83
N ILE A 30 -2.97 -8.03 -1.85
CA ILE A 30 -1.98 -6.95 -1.83
C ILE A 30 -2.17 -6.05 -0.60
N ARG A 31 -3.41 -5.65 -0.32
CA ARG A 31 -3.71 -4.78 0.84
C ARG A 31 -3.34 -5.45 2.15
N LEU A 32 -3.77 -6.69 2.38
CA LEU A 32 -3.48 -7.41 3.62
C LEU A 32 -2.00 -7.71 3.80
N TRP A 33 -1.30 -8.09 2.72
CA TRP A 33 0.12 -8.37 2.75
C TRP A 33 0.92 -7.12 3.14
N VAL A 34 0.70 -6.02 2.43
CA VAL A 34 1.42 -4.77 2.68
C VAL A 34 1.02 -4.19 4.03
N ALA A 35 -0.27 -4.22 4.39
CA ALA A 35 -0.72 -3.78 5.70
C ALA A 35 -0.04 -4.55 6.83
N ASN A 36 0.09 -5.88 6.72
CA ASN A 36 0.78 -6.68 7.73
C ASN A 36 2.23 -6.23 7.93
N VAL A 37 2.98 -5.98 6.84
CA VAL A 37 4.37 -5.50 6.91
C VAL A 37 4.47 -4.20 7.72
N PHE A 38 3.69 -3.19 7.35
CA PHE A 38 3.76 -1.88 8.02
C PHE A 38 3.16 -1.90 9.41
N PHE A 39 2.07 -2.63 9.63
CA PHE A 39 1.47 -2.76 10.96
C PHE A 39 2.41 -3.46 11.93
N SER A 40 3.04 -4.58 11.52
CA SER A 40 4.06 -5.24 12.33
C SER A 40 5.25 -4.33 12.61
N SER A 41 5.71 -3.54 11.63
CA SER A 41 6.78 -2.56 11.86
C SER A 41 6.37 -1.49 12.89
N GLY A 42 5.16 -0.94 12.77
CA GLY A 42 4.63 0.03 13.74
C GLY A 42 4.50 -0.57 15.14
N LEU A 43 4.08 -1.83 15.25
CA LEU A 43 4.01 -2.54 16.54
C LEU A 43 5.39 -2.66 17.21
N THR A 44 6.46 -2.90 16.44
CA THR A 44 7.82 -2.93 17.01
C THR A 44 8.23 -1.58 17.58
N LYS A 45 7.78 -0.47 16.98
CA LYS A 45 8.11 0.88 17.46
C LYS A 45 7.41 1.23 18.77
N ILE A 46 6.15 0.82 18.94
CA ILE A 46 5.42 1.06 20.19
C ILE A 46 5.80 0.07 21.31
N ALA A 47 6.36 -1.08 20.96
CA ALA A 47 6.80 -2.08 21.95
C ALA A 47 8.02 -1.59 22.76
N ASP A 48 8.90 -0.81 22.13
CA ASP A 48 10.02 -0.14 22.78
C ASP A 48 10.20 1.28 22.22
N TRP A 49 9.53 2.23 22.88
CA TRP A 49 9.51 3.62 22.44
C TRP A 49 10.84 4.34 22.65
N ASP A 50 11.57 4.00 23.71
CA ASP A 50 12.88 4.61 23.99
C ASP A 50 13.90 4.21 22.91
N THR A 51 13.91 2.93 22.51
CA THR A 51 14.71 2.46 21.37
C THR A 51 14.25 3.14 20.07
N THR A 52 12.96 3.34 19.87
CA THR A 52 12.45 4.05 18.68
C THR A 52 12.95 5.49 18.62
N LEU A 53 12.86 6.24 19.72
CA LEU A 53 13.38 7.60 19.79
C LEU A 53 14.89 7.66 19.58
N LEU A 54 15.64 6.72 20.17
CA LEU A 54 17.08 6.61 19.97
C LEU A 54 17.42 6.39 18.50
N LEU A 55 16.78 5.43 17.84
CA LEU A 55 16.99 5.17 16.42
C LEU A 55 16.66 6.40 15.56
N PHE A 56 15.55 7.09 15.85
CA PHE A 56 15.20 8.31 15.10
C PHE A 56 16.16 9.48 15.34
N THR A 57 16.93 9.44 16.43
CA THR A 57 17.91 10.47 16.78
C THR A 57 19.27 10.19 16.16
N GLU A 58 19.71 8.93 16.21
CA GLU A 58 21.08 8.54 15.87
C GLU A 58 21.21 7.92 14.48
N GLU A 59 20.17 7.25 13.99
CA GLU A 59 20.23 6.39 12.80
C GLU A 59 19.38 6.92 11.65
N TYR A 60 18.14 7.36 11.93
CA TYR A 60 17.26 7.93 10.92
C TYR A 60 17.49 9.43 10.75
N HIS A 61 17.84 9.82 9.53
CA HIS A 61 18.07 11.20 9.09
C HIS A 61 16.84 11.70 8.32
N VAL A 62 15.73 11.94 9.03
CA VAL A 62 14.49 12.42 8.41
C VAL A 62 14.63 13.91 8.07
N PRO A 63 14.50 14.32 6.80
CA PRO A 63 14.66 15.73 6.44
C PRO A 63 13.49 16.55 7.01
N LEU A 64 13.78 17.80 7.38
CA LEU A 64 12.81 18.84 7.79
C LEU A 64 12.07 18.61 9.13
N LEU A 65 12.16 17.43 9.74
CA LEU A 65 11.45 17.11 10.99
C LEU A 65 12.41 16.84 12.15
N PRO A 66 12.11 17.36 13.36
CA PRO A 66 12.82 16.92 14.56
C PRO A 66 12.64 15.41 14.79
N PRO A 67 13.67 14.69 15.29
CA PRO A 67 13.64 13.23 15.51
C PRO A 67 12.37 12.71 16.21
N ALA A 68 11.97 13.33 17.32
CA ALA A 68 10.79 12.90 18.08
C ALA A 68 9.49 13.04 17.28
N VAL A 69 9.35 14.10 16.48
CA VAL A 69 8.18 14.31 15.62
C VAL A 69 8.16 13.28 14.49
N ALA A 70 9.33 13.03 13.88
CA ALA A 70 9.47 12.02 12.84
C ALA A 70 9.15 10.61 13.36
N ALA A 71 9.58 10.26 14.58
CA ALA A 71 9.27 8.98 15.23
C ALA A 71 7.76 8.80 15.41
N VAL A 72 7.07 9.82 15.93
CA VAL A 72 5.62 9.79 16.14
C VAL A 72 4.89 9.69 14.79
N MET A 73 5.23 10.54 13.82
CA MET A 73 4.58 10.54 12.51
C MET A 73 4.81 9.24 11.74
N GLY A 74 6.03 8.70 11.78
CA GLY A 74 6.37 7.41 11.17
C GLY A 74 5.56 6.28 11.78
N THR A 75 5.58 6.16 13.11
CA THR A 75 4.85 5.10 13.84
C THR A 75 3.34 5.20 13.65
N PHE A 76 2.79 6.42 13.76
CA PHE A 76 1.37 6.67 13.52
C PHE A 76 0.98 6.33 12.08
N GLY A 77 1.77 6.77 11.10
CA GLY A 77 1.53 6.52 9.70
C GLY A 77 1.54 5.02 9.38
N GLU A 78 2.51 4.28 9.92
CA GLU A 78 2.58 2.83 9.77
C GLU A 78 1.36 2.13 10.35
N LEU A 79 0.93 2.45 11.57
CA LEU A 79 -0.20 1.77 12.22
C LEU A 79 -1.55 2.16 11.61
N VAL A 80 -1.79 3.46 11.42
CA VAL A 80 -3.08 3.97 10.98
C VAL A 80 -3.30 3.69 9.50
N PHE A 81 -2.35 4.03 8.62
CA PHE A 81 -2.56 3.81 7.19
C PHE A 81 -2.56 2.33 6.83
N SER A 82 -1.79 1.47 7.51
CA SER A 82 -1.90 0.02 7.29
C SER A 82 -3.24 -0.55 7.74
N SER A 83 -3.77 -0.11 8.88
CA SER A 83 -5.09 -0.53 9.35
C SER A 83 -6.20 -0.12 8.37
N LEU A 84 -6.18 1.14 7.92
CA LEU A 84 -7.10 1.66 6.91
C LEU A 84 -6.97 0.90 5.57
N LEU A 85 -5.73 0.63 5.13
CA LEU A 85 -5.46 -0.14 3.91
C LEU A 85 -6.02 -1.57 4.02
N ALA A 86 -5.80 -2.25 5.14
CA ALA A 86 -6.23 -3.63 5.37
C ALA A 86 -7.75 -3.79 5.18
N VAL A 87 -8.53 -2.94 5.84
CA VAL A 87 -10.00 -2.95 5.71
C VAL A 87 -10.48 -2.30 4.41
N GLY A 88 -9.61 -1.54 3.74
CA GLY A 88 -9.92 -0.85 2.49
C GLY A 88 -10.83 0.36 2.73
N LEU A 89 -10.57 1.09 3.82
CA LEU A 89 -11.24 2.35 4.17
C LEU A 89 -10.37 3.52 3.71
N THR A 90 -10.93 4.45 2.94
CA THR A 90 -10.18 5.49 2.22
C THR A 90 -8.97 4.92 1.48
N GLY A 91 -9.14 3.77 0.83
CA GLY A 91 -8.02 2.87 0.49
C GLY A 91 -6.95 3.49 -0.43
N ARG A 92 -7.36 4.42 -1.32
CA ARG A 92 -6.41 5.19 -2.15
C ARG A 92 -5.52 6.12 -1.30
N PHE A 93 -6.13 6.80 -0.35
CA PHE A 93 -5.44 7.71 0.57
C PHE A 93 -4.52 6.94 1.52
N ALA A 94 -5.00 5.85 2.10
CA ALA A 94 -4.20 4.96 2.94
C ALA A 94 -2.96 4.42 2.18
N ALA A 95 -3.13 3.97 0.94
CA ALA A 95 -2.02 3.51 0.11
C ALA A 95 -1.01 4.62 -0.21
N ALA A 96 -1.48 5.84 -0.53
CA ALA A 96 -0.61 6.98 -0.77
C ALA A 96 0.16 7.40 0.51
N GLY A 97 -0.50 7.41 1.67
CA GLY A 97 0.13 7.68 2.96
C GLY A 97 1.24 6.68 3.29
N LEU A 98 0.96 5.36 3.16
CA LEU A 98 1.99 4.34 3.31
C LEU A 98 3.10 4.45 2.28
N PHE A 99 2.82 4.87 1.05
CA PHE A 99 3.86 5.07 0.03
C PHE A 99 4.84 6.16 0.45
N VAL A 100 4.34 7.25 1.06
CA VAL A 100 5.19 8.31 1.62
C VAL A 100 6.01 7.78 2.79
N VAL A 101 5.39 7.06 3.74
CA VAL A 101 6.10 6.45 4.88
C VAL A 101 7.18 5.49 4.41
N ASN A 102 6.88 4.62 3.43
CA ASN A 102 7.82 3.70 2.80
C ASN A 102 9.01 4.43 2.16
N THR A 103 8.72 5.51 1.41
CA THR A 103 9.76 6.31 0.76
C THR A 103 10.64 6.99 1.80
N MET A 104 10.04 7.55 2.86
CA MET A 104 10.79 8.16 3.96
C MET A 104 11.72 7.15 4.62
N ALA A 105 11.26 5.93 4.91
CA ALA A 105 12.10 4.87 5.48
C ALA A 105 13.34 4.55 4.60
N VAL A 106 13.19 4.57 3.27
CA VAL A 106 14.29 4.32 2.33
C VAL A 106 15.31 5.45 2.32
N ILE A 107 14.86 6.71 2.32
CA ILE A 107 15.76 7.86 2.19
C ILE A 107 16.37 8.29 3.53
N SER A 108 15.70 7.99 4.65
CA SER A 108 16.12 8.44 5.97
C SER A 108 17.06 7.48 6.68
N TYR A 109 17.17 6.20 6.27
CA TYR A 109 18.04 5.24 6.95
C TYR A 109 19.23 4.82 6.09
N PRO A 110 20.44 5.40 6.30
CA PRO A 110 21.64 5.03 5.54
C PRO A 110 22.07 3.58 5.75
N GLY A 111 21.77 3.00 6.93
CA GLY A 111 22.08 1.61 7.27
C GLY A 111 21.21 0.56 6.57
N LEU A 112 20.27 0.99 5.71
CA LEU A 112 19.37 0.08 5.02
C LEU A 112 20.13 -0.79 4.01
N THR A 113 20.17 -2.10 4.28
CA THR A 113 20.80 -3.07 3.37
C THR A 113 20.15 -3.06 1.98
N ASP A 114 20.88 -3.49 0.95
CA ASP A 114 20.34 -3.57 -0.40
C ASP A 114 19.13 -4.50 -0.48
N THR A 115 19.14 -5.63 0.24
CA THR A 115 18.01 -6.56 0.31
C THR A 115 16.77 -5.90 0.92
N THR A 116 16.94 -5.21 2.06
CA THR A 116 15.82 -4.49 2.70
C THR A 116 15.29 -3.38 1.79
N ARG A 117 16.18 -2.66 1.11
CA ARG A 117 15.80 -1.61 0.15
C ARG A 117 14.97 -2.16 -1.01
N GLN A 118 15.33 -3.33 -1.55
CA GLN A 118 14.54 -3.98 -2.60
C GLN A 118 13.11 -4.32 -2.13
N PHE A 119 12.95 -4.77 -0.88
CA PHE A 119 11.61 -4.98 -0.33
C PHE A 119 10.78 -3.70 -0.29
N HIS A 120 11.36 -2.57 0.09
CA HIS A 120 10.67 -1.27 0.04
C HIS A 120 10.28 -0.86 -1.39
N TYR A 121 11.05 -1.22 -2.41
CA TYR A 121 10.66 -0.98 -3.79
C TYR A 121 9.46 -1.84 -4.20
N TYR A 122 9.47 -3.12 -3.82
CA TYR A 122 8.32 -4.00 -4.08
C TYR A 122 7.06 -3.54 -3.34
N TRP A 123 7.16 -3.18 -2.07
CA TRP A 123 6.03 -2.63 -1.31
C TRP A 123 5.56 -1.30 -1.91
N GLY A 124 6.48 -0.42 -2.33
CA GLY A 124 6.16 0.82 -3.02
C GLY A 124 5.36 0.59 -4.30
N MET A 125 5.77 -0.36 -5.16
CA MET A 125 5.03 -0.72 -6.37
C MET A 125 3.63 -1.24 -6.07
N LEU A 126 3.50 -2.11 -5.05
CA LEU A 126 2.20 -2.64 -4.61
C LEU A 126 1.28 -1.54 -4.07
N LEU A 127 1.81 -0.60 -3.27
CA LEU A 127 1.09 0.56 -2.79
C LEU A 127 0.64 1.45 -3.95
N ALA A 128 1.50 1.69 -4.94
CA ALA A 128 1.15 2.45 -6.14
C ALA A 128 0.02 1.79 -6.94
N VAL A 129 0.01 0.46 -7.04
CA VAL A 129 -1.09 -0.30 -7.66
C VAL A 129 -2.42 -0.01 -6.96
N ILE A 130 -2.47 -0.03 -5.62
CA ILE A 130 -3.70 0.27 -4.87
C ILE A 130 -4.06 1.76 -4.97
N ALA A 131 -3.08 2.67 -4.88
CA ALA A 131 -3.31 4.10 -4.99
C ALA A 131 -3.94 4.47 -6.36
N CYS A 132 -3.50 3.82 -7.44
CA CYS A 132 -4.01 4.06 -8.81
C CYS A 132 -5.30 3.30 -9.11
N SER A 133 -5.41 2.04 -8.67
CA SER A 133 -6.54 1.17 -8.99
C SER A 133 -7.73 1.31 -8.04
N GLY A 134 -7.48 1.76 -6.81
CA GLY A 134 -8.42 1.72 -5.69
C GLY A 134 -8.39 0.39 -4.92
N PRO A 135 -9.10 0.31 -3.78
CA PRO A 135 -9.02 -0.83 -2.86
C PRO A 135 -9.74 -2.11 -3.34
N GLY A 136 -10.46 -2.05 -4.47
CA GLY A 136 -11.19 -3.18 -5.05
C GLY A 136 -12.59 -3.39 -4.44
N LEU A 137 -13.33 -4.38 -4.97
CA LEU A 137 -14.71 -4.64 -4.57
C LEU A 137 -14.86 -5.18 -3.14
N LEU A 138 -13.83 -5.86 -2.63
CA LEU A 138 -13.81 -6.42 -1.26
C LEU A 138 -13.23 -5.40 -0.27
N SER A 139 -13.82 -4.20 -0.20
CA SER A 139 -13.34 -3.09 0.63
C SER A 139 -14.49 -2.40 1.37
N LEU A 140 -14.17 -1.78 2.52
CA LEU A 140 -15.15 -0.97 3.23
C LEU A 140 -15.60 0.26 2.42
N ASP A 141 -14.73 0.84 1.59
CA ASP A 141 -15.13 1.91 0.66
C ASP A 141 -16.28 1.49 -0.25
N ARG A 142 -16.28 0.23 -0.71
CA ARG A 142 -17.36 -0.34 -1.52
C ARG A 142 -18.61 -0.62 -0.69
N LEU A 143 -18.45 -1.18 0.51
CA LEU A 143 -19.57 -1.47 1.41
C LEU A 143 -20.32 -0.20 1.84
N LEU A 144 -19.57 0.88 2.10
CA LEU A 144 -20.11 2.17 2.53
C LEU A 144 -20.58 3.05 1.36
N SER A 145 -20.53 2.56 0.12
CA SER A 145 -20.90 3.28 -1.10
C SER A 145 -20.11 4.58 -1.36
N TRP A 146 -19.01 4.80 -0.65
CA TRP A 146 -18.16 6.00 -0.72
C TRP A 146 -17.57 6.24 -2.11
N TRP A 147 -17.45 5.18 -2.91
CA TRP A 147 -17.14 5.27 -4.33
C TRP A 147 -18.18 4.50 -5.15
N SER A 148 -19.40 5.00 -5.13
CA SER A 148 -20.38 4.69 -6.17
C SER A 148 -19.88 5.34 -7.46
N ARG A 149 -19.37 4.55 -8.42
CA ARG A 149 -19.36 5.02 -9.81
C ARG A 149 -20.81 5.26 -10.21
N PRO A 150 -21.12 6.32 -10.99
CA PRO A 150 -22.39 6.39 -11.70
C PRO A 150 -22.58 5.07 -12.44
N GLN A 151 -23.74 4.47 -12.23
CA GLN A 151 -24.23 3.39 -13.07
C GLN A 151 -24.10 3.86 -14.51
N GLN A 152 -23.26 3.19 -15.31
CA GLN A 152 -23.27 3.35 -16.75
C GLN A 152 -24.49 2.54 -17.23
N ASP A 153 -25.65 3.20 -17.22
CA ASP A 153 -26.77 2.80 -18.06
C ASP A 153 -26.44 3.30 -19.46
N ASP A 154 -26.16 2.37 -20.37
CA ASP A 154 -26.47 2.36 -21.83
C ASP A 154 -25.71 1.22 -22.55
#